data_AF-D4GUZ4-F1
#
_entry.id   AF-D4GUZ4-F1
#
_cell.length_a   1.000
_cell.length_b   1.000
_cell.length_c   1.000
_cell.angle_alpha   90.00
_cell.angle_beta   90.00
_cell.angle_gamma   90.00
#
_symmetry.space_group_name_H-M   'P 1'
#
loop_
_entity.id
_entity.type
_entity.pdbx_description
1 polymer ?
#
loop_
_entity_poly.entity_id
_entity_poly.type
_entity_poly.pdbx_seq_one_letter_code
_entity_poly.pdbx_strand_id
1 'polypeptide(L)'
;MPGLLSDILAWVVIGTFVAGAVANGRDRELGRRVMTAAWVLFALFWLQLIPHFTLVHKSYIEGLLTIAAVPASLYAGWLLYNGRDTLFVLSRAVAAMGVVYLPFETIPAFTLLGATVPAPRGVLMETVAAQTRFLIESLGYTPQMIVGDQGYLNTFLWMQGSHRLEISVVLACTGLGSIAIFAGLIAAVDAPMGRKLRGLAIAVPIIYALNLLRTTFIAISVGKQYFHLFVDEVLFLFGSSDPYMVSFFISDRIISQALAVVALVGVTYLVVHEVPELLTVIEDVLYMVTGDEYDLRNELGLD
;
A
#
# COMPACT_ATOMS: atom_id res chain seq x y z
N MET A 1 0.79 15.91 -2.99
CA MET A 1 1.72 15.17 -2.13
C MET A 1 1.86 15.93 -0.82
N PRO A 2 1.94 15.24 0.32
CA PRO A 2 2.22 15.88 1.59
C PRO A 2 3.68 16.36 1.50
N GLY A 3 3.91 17.68 1.56
CA GLY A 3 5.18 18.28 1.14
C GLY A 3 6.41 17.83 1.93
N LEU A 4 7.59 18.39 1.60
CA LEU A 4 8.92 18.01 2.12
C LEU A 4 8.97 17.65 3.63
N LEU A 5 8.26 18.39 4.49
CA LEU A 5 8.21 18.11 5.93
C LEU A 5 7.63 16.72 6.24
N SER A 6 6.64 16.28 5.49
CA SER A 6 6.00 14.97 5.61
C SER A 6 6.94 13.86 5.16
N ASP A 7 7.70 14.08 4.09
CA ASP A 7 8.71 13.13 3.61
C ASP A 7 9.83 12.98 4.64
N ILE A 8 10.33 14.09 5.19
CA ILE A 8 11.33 14.08 6.26
C ILE A 8 10.79 13.33 7.47
N LEU A 9 9.56 13.62 7.90
CA LEU A 9 8.95 12.93 9.04
C LEU A 9 8.81 11.43 8.77
N ALA A 10 8.41 11.02 7.57
CA ALA A 10 8.31 9.62 7.19
C ALA A 10 9.66 8.91 7.31
N TRP A 11 10.74 9.53 6.79
CA TRP A 11 12.09 9.00 6.91
C TRP A 11 12.58 8.94 8.35
N VAL A 12 12.27 9.95 9.18
CA VAL A 12 12.59 9.94 10.61
C VAL A 12 11.87 8.79 11.33
N VAL A 13 10.58 8.60 11.05
CA VAL A 13 9.78 7.51 11.64
C VAL A 13 10.38 6.15 11.27
N ILE A 14 10.57 5.89 9.97
CA ILE A 14 11.10 4.60 9.50
C ILE A 14 12.54 4.41 9.95
N GLY A 15 13.36 5.45 9.92
CA GLY A 15 14.73 5.43 10.45
C GLY A 15 14.76 5.08 11.95
N THR A 16 13.79 5.57 12.73
CA THR A 16 13.67 5.24 14.15
C THR A 16 13.23 3.79 14.35
N PHE A 17 12.29 3.28 13.56
CA PHE A 17 11.93 1.86 13.58
C PHE A 17 13.11 0.94 13.21
N VAL A 18 13.87 1.29 12.17
CA VAL A 18 15.09 0.56 11.77
C VAL A 18 16.14 0.60 12.87
N ALA A 19 16.39 1.79 13.44
CA ALA A 19 17.32 1.94 14.56
C ALA A 19 16.88 1.09 15.77
N GLY A 20 15.58 1.06 16.07
CA GLY A 20 15.01 0.21 17.11
C GLY A 20 15.18 -1.27 16.82
N ALA A 21 14.99 -1.70 15.57
CA ALA A 21 15.20 -3.09 15.14
C ALA A 21 16.66 -3.53 15.31
N VAL A 22 17.60 -2.68 14.92
CA VAL A 22 19.04 -2.92 15.08
C VAL A 22 19.44 -2.91 16.55
N ALA A 23 18.90 -1.97 17.34
CA ALA A 23 19.15 -1.87 18.77
C ALA A 23 18.65 -3.09 19.52
N ASN A 24 17.43 -3.57 19.22
CA ASN A 24 16.84 -4.74 19.87
C ASN A 24 17.70 -6.00 19.75
N GLY A 25 18.47 -6.15 18.66
CA GLY A 25 19.42 -7.26 18.49
C GLY A 25 20.66 -7.19 19.39
N ARG A 26 20.96 -6.03 19.99
CA ARG A 26 22.10 -5.82 20.89
C ARG A 26 21.67 -5.61 22.34
N ASP A 27 20.68 -4.77 22.53
CA ASP A 27 20.10 -4.37 23.80
C ASP A 27 18.58 -4.29 23.64
N ARG A 28 17.89 -5.26 24.25
CA ARG A 28 16.43 -5.39 24.17
C ARG A 28 15.72 -4.20 24.81
N GLU A 29 16.27 -3.63 25.88
CA GLU A 29 15.64 -2.50 26.58
C GLU A 29 15.76 -1.22 25.76
N LEU A 30 16.95 -0.96 25.20
CA LEU A 30 17.15 0.17 24.29
C LEU A 30 16.29 0.01 23.03
N GLY A 31 16.25 -1.19 22.45
CA GLY A 31 15.38 -1.52 21.33
C GLY A 31 13.91 -1.21 21.60
N ARG A 32 13.40 -1.62 22.78
CA ARG A 32 12.03 -1.33 23.22
C ARG A 32 11.75 0.16 23.26
N ARG A 33 12.61 0.94 23.93
CA ARG A 33 12.43 2.40 24.07
C ARG A 33 12.42 3.10 22.71
N VAL A 34 13.35 2.74 21.83
CA VAL A 34 13.45 3.35 20.48
C VAL A 34 12.25 2.99 19.63
N MET A 35 11.78 1.74 19.66
CA MET A 35 10.58 1.35 18.91
C MET A 35 9.29 1.96 19.47
N THR A 36 9.15 2.09 20.80
CA THR A 36 8.04 2.85 21.40
C THR A 36 8.05 4.30 20.93
N ALA A 37 9.22 4.95 20.89
CA ALA A 37 9.33 6.29 20.33
C ALA A 37 8.95 6.34 18.85
N ALA A 38 9.35 5.33 18.06
CA ALA A 38 8.97 5.21 16.65
C ALA A 38 7.44 5.13 16.48
N TRP A 39 6.73 4.37 17.32
CA TRP A 39 5.27 4.31 17.33
C TRP A 39 4.60 5.65 17.63
N VAL A 40 5.15 6.42 18.58
CA VAL A 40 4.66 7.79 18.88
C VAL A 40 4.88 8.71 17.67
N LEU A 41 6.06 8.67 17.06
CA LEU A 41 6.36 9.44 15.85
C LEU A 41 5.45 9.02 14.69
N PHE A 42 5.12 7.73 14.59
CA PHE A 42 4.22 7.23 13.55
C PHE A 42 2.78 7.72 13.76
N ALA A 43 2.33 7.80 15.01
CA ALA A 43 1.05 8.45 15.34
C ALA A 43 1.03 9.92 14.90
N LEU A 44 2.12 10.68 15.14
CA LEU A 44 2.25 12.06 14.68
C LEU A 44 2.25 12.17 13.15
N PHE A 45 2.92 11.25 12.46
CA PHE A 45 2.91 11.16 11.00
C PHE A 45 1.49 10.96 10.45
N TRP A 46 0.73 10.01 11.00
CA TRP A 46 -0.66 9.80 10.58
C TRP A 46 -1.56 10.98 10.93
N LEU A 47 -1.37 11.60 12.11
CA LEU A 47 -2.10 12.79 12.52
C LEU A 47 -1.93 13.94 11.52
N GLN A 48 -0.71 14.15 11.03
CA GLN A 48 -0.41 15.15 10.00
C GLN A 48 -1.09 14.84 8.66
N LEU A 49 -1.32 13.58 8.33
CA LEU A 49 -1.94 13.17 7.06
C LEU A 49 -3.48 13.20 7.06
N ILE A 50 -4.12 13.31 8.23
CA ILE A 50 -5.59 13.37 8.33
C ILE A 50 -6.19 14.44 7.40
N PRO A 51 -5.73 15.71 7.39
CA PRO A 51 -6.32 16.74 6.53
C PRO A 51 -6.18 16.40 5.04
N HIS A 52 -5.08 15.75 4.65
CA HIS A 52 -4.85 15.38 3.26
C HIS A 52 -5.86 14.32 2.80
N PHE A 53 -6.05 13.25 3.56
CA PHE A 53 -6.95 12.17 3.16
C PHE A 53 -8.43 12.53 3.31
N THR A 54 -8.78 13.28 4.36
CA THR A 54 -10.18 13.66 4.62
C THR A 54 -10.66 14.82 3.76
N LEU A 55 -9.82 15.86 3.55
CA LEU A 55 -10.26 17.09 2.89
C LEU A 55 -9.83 17.15 1.41
N VAL A 56 -8.64 16.65 1.07
CA VAL A 56 -8.08 16.77 -0.29
C VAL A 56 -8.42 15.56 -1.15
N HIS A 57 -8.08 14.35 -0.70
CA HIS A 57 -8.39 13.13 -1.44
C HIS A 57 -9.85 12.70 -1.34
N LYS A 58 -10.61 13.24 -0.38
CA LYS A 58 -12.03 12.96 -0.14
C LYS A 58 -12.35 11.46 -0.13
N SER A 59 -11.42 10.64 0.37
CA SER A 59 -11.60 9.20 0.49
C SER A 59 -12.06 8.89 1.91
N TYR A 60 -13.34 8.54 2.08
CA TYR A 60 -13.90 8.21 3.39
C TYR A 60 -13.12 7.09 4.09
N ILE A 61 -12.75 6.07 3.34
CA ILE A 61 -12.03 4.89 3.85
C ILE A 61 -10.61 5.28 4.28
N GLU A 62 -9.86 5.95 3.41
CA GLU A 62 -8.49 6.36 3.75
C GLU A 62 -8.46 7.39 4.89
N GLY A 63 -9.43 8.31 4.92
CA GLY A 63 -9.60 9.25 6.00
C GLY A 63 -9.86 8.56 7.34
N LEU A 64 -10.80 7.60 7.37
CA LEU A 64 -11.10 6.83 8.57
C LEU A 64 -9.91 5.99 9.05
N LEU A 65 -9.25 5.28 8.13
CA LEU A 65 -8.07 4.48 8.46
C LEU A 65 -6.92 5.35 8.98
N THR A 66 -6.71 6.54 8.40
CA THR A 66 -5.70 7.48 8.88
C THR A 66 -6.02 7.99 10.28
N ILE A 67 -7.30 8.28 10.57
CA ILE A 67 -7.74 8.67 11.91
C ILE A 67 -7.53 7.53 12.91
N ALA A 68 -7.92 6.29 12.55
CA ALA A 68 -7.76 5.11 13.39
C ALA A 68 -6.29 4.73 13.61
N ALA A 69 -5.41 5.02 12.65
CA ALA A 69 -3.99 4.74 12.74
C ALA A 69 -3.31 5.52 13.88
N VAL A 70 -3.82 6.70 14.24
CA VAL A 70 -3.26 7.51 15.35
C VAL A 70 -3.40 6.80 16.71
N PRO A 71 -4.61 6.49 17.21
CA PRO A 71 -4.75 5.78 18.48
C PRO A 71 -4.16 4.37 18.42
N ALA A 72 -4.28 3.66 17.29
CA ALA A 72 -3.69 2.33 17.14
C ALA A 72 -2.17 2.35 17.27
N SER A 73 -1.49 3.33 16.67
CA SER A 73 -0.04 3.48 16.77
C SER A 73 0.39 3.78 18.21
N LEU A 74 -0.33 4.67 18.90
CA LEU A 74 -0.06 4.97 20.31
C LEU A 74 -0.28 3.75 21.20
N TYR A 75 -1.34 2.98 20.94
CA TYR A 75 -1.66 1.78 21.70
C TYR A 75 -0.61 0.67 21.51
N ALA A 76 -0.16 0.44 20.27
CA ALA A 76 0.95 -0.46 19.99
C ALA A 76 2.24 -0.02 20.71
N GLY A 77 2.56 1.27 20.68
CA GLY A 77 3.70 1.82 21.41
C GLY A 77 3.62 1.61 22.92
N TRP A 78 2.43 1.80 23.50
CA TRP A 78 2.16 1.60 24.93
C TRP A 78 2.25 0.12 25.34
N LEU A 79 1.65 -0.79 24.57
CA LEU A 79 1.76 -2.24 24.81
C LEU A 79 3.21 -2.72 24.75
N LEU A 80 3.97 -2.25 23.75
CA LEU A 80 5.38 -2.59 23.61
C LEU A 80 6.19 -2.08 24.81
N TYR A 81 5.92 -0.85 25.25
CA TYR A 81 6.56 -0.27 26.43
C TYR A 81 6.30 -1.09 27.70
N ASN A 82 5.07 -1.60 27.87
CA ASN A 82 4.66 -2.42 29.02
C ASN A 82 5.11 -3.89 28.94
N GLY A 83 5.92 -4.27 27.95
CA GLY A 83 6.57 -5.58 27.89
C GLY A 83 5.91 -6.61 26.97
N ARG A 84 4.99 -6.21 26.09
CA ARG A 84 4.49 -7.11 25.04
C ARG A 84 5.53 -7.29 23.94
N ASP A 85 6.37 -8.29 24.12
CA ASP A 85 7.55 -8.55 23.29
C ASP A 85 7.23 -9.02 21.87
N THR A 86 6.05 -9.57 21.60
CA THR A 86 5.62 -9.96 20.25
C THR A 86 5.55 -8.75 19.29
N LEU A 87 5.25 -7.56 19.81
CA LEU A 87 5.23 -6.30 19.05
C LEU A 87 6.59 -5.86 18.51
N PHE A 88 7.70 -6.49 18.92
CA PHE A 88 8.97 -6.34 18.23
C PHE A 88 8.90 -6.86 16.79
N VAL A 89 8.12 -7.91 16.52
CA VAL A 89 7.88 -8.42 15.16
C VAL A 89 7.12 -7.38 14.35
N LEU A 90 6.01 -6.86 14.89
CA LEU A 90 5.21 -5.84 14.20
C LEU A 90 6.03 -4.58 13.91
N SER A 91 6.83 -4.11 14.87
CA SER A 91 7.69 -2.93 14.70
C SER A 91 8.76 -3.15 13.62
N ARG A 92 9.33 -4.35 13.54
CA ARG A 92 10.25 -4.74 12.44
C ARG A 92 9.52 -4.80 11.10
N ALA A 93 8.27 -5.24 11.07
CA ALA A 93 7.46 -5.26 9.86
C ALA A 93 7.25 -3.84 9.33
N VAL A 94 6.85 -2.89 10.19
CA VAL A 94 6.73 -1.47 9.80
C VAL A 94 8.06 -0.91 9.29
N ALA A 95 9.17 -1.23 9.95
CA ALA A 95 10.50 -0.85 9.48
C ALA A 95 10.77 -1.34 8.06
N ALA A 96 10.57 -2.64 7.82
CA ALA A 96 10.83 -3.27 6.53
C ALA A 96 9.87 -2.78 5.44
N MET A 97 8.58 -2.60 5.75
CA MET A 97 7.60 -1.98 4.85
C MET A 97 8.05 -0.58 4.41
N GLY A 98 8.45 0.26 5.37
CA GLY A 98 8.92 1.61 5.12
C GLY A 98 10.17 1.66 4.26
N VAL A 99 11.14 0.78 4.53
CA VAL A 99 12.37 0.66 3.73
C VAL A 99 12.07 0.25 2.28
N VAL A 100 11.05 -0.58 2.06
CA VAL A 100 10.63 -0.97 0.70
C VAL A 100 9.85 0.15 0.01
N TYR A 101 8.95 0.83 0.72
CA TYR A 101 8.00 1.78 0.12
C TYR A 101 8.59 3.20 -0.06
N LEU A 102 9.25 3.75 0.97
CA LEU A 102 9.67 5.15 0.99
C LEU A 102 10.62 5.56 -0.15
N PRO A 103 11.59 4.72 -0.59
CA PRO A 103 12.45 5.08 -1.71
C PRO A 103 11.68 5.41 -2.98
N PHE A 104 10.58 4.70 -3.24
CA PHE A 104 9.77 4.95 -4.43
C PHE A 104 8.88 6.17 -4.28
N GLU A 105 8.29 6.39 -3.11
CA GLU A 105 7.42 7.54 -2.89
C GLU A 105 8.20 8.86 -2.89
N THR A 106 9.36 8.90 -2.22
CA THR A 106 9.97 10.18 -1.81
C THR A 106 11.24 10.57 -2.56
N ILE A 107 11.98 9.62 -3.16
CA ILE A 107 13.25 9.95 -3.82
C ILE A 107 12.98 10.60 -5.19
N PRO A 108 13.38 11.87 -5.40
CA PRO A 108 13.23 12.53 -6.69
C PRO A 108 14.28 12.04 -7.68
N ALA A 109 14.14 12.43 -8.95
CA ALA A 109 15.22 12.25 -9.92
C ALA A 109 16.45 13.06 -9.48
N PHE A 110 17.64 12.50 -9.66
CA PHE A 110 18.89 13.16 -9.30
C PHE A 110 19.98 12.84 -10.31
N THR A 111 20.97 13.73 -10.43
CA THR A 111 22.13 13.50 -11.31
C THR A 111 23.30 12.99 -10.50
N LEU A 112 23.85 11.83 -10.87
CA LEU A 112 25.02 11.23 -10.24
C LEU A 112 26.08 10.95 -11.31
N LEU A 113 27.30 11.48 -11.13
CA LEU A 113 28.42 11.31 -12.08
C LEU A 113 28.07 11.69 -13.53
N GLY A 114 27.24 12.73 -13.72
CA GLY A 114 26.80 13.19 -15.03
C GLY A 114 25.69 12.35 -15.67
N ALA A 115 25.27 11.25 -15.05
CA ALA A 115 24.11 10.47 -15.47
C ALA A 115 22.87 10.87 -14.65
N THR A 116 21.77 11.19 -15.34
CA THR A 116 20.48 11.43 -14.69
C THR A 116 19.87 10.09 -14.28
N VAL A 117 19.68 9.90 -12.97
CA VAL A 117 18.95 8.78 -12.41
C VAL A 117 17.48 9.20 -12.28
N PRO A 118 16.54 8.52 -12.97
CA PRO A 118 15.13 8.86 -12.89
C PRO A 118 14.56 8.59 -11.50
N ALA A 119 13.50 9.30 -11.14
CA ALA A 119 12.78 9.07 -9.90
C ALA A 119 12.22 7.63 -9.90
N PRO A 120 12.41 6.83 -8.84
CA PRO A 120 11.96 5.44 -8.84
C PRO A 120 10.44 5.29 -9.01
N ARG A 121 9.63 6.23 -8.50
CA ARG A 121 8.18 6.27 -8.79
C ARG A 121 7.87 6.36 -10.28
N GLY A 122 8.60 7.22 -11.00
CA GLY A 122 8.39 7.44 -12.42
C GLY A 122 8.62 6.17 -13.21
N VAL A 123 9.75 5.50 -12.94
CA VAL A 123 10.09 4.22 -13.57
C VAL A 123 9.01 3.17 -13.35
N LEU A 124 8.55 3.01 -12.11
CA LEU A 124 7.48 2.06 -11.79
C LEU A 124 6.17 2.40 -12.51
N MET A 125 5.76 3.66 -12.46
CA MET A 125 4.50 4.13 -13.05
C MET A 125 4.49 3.98 -14.56
N GLU A 126 5.58 4.35 -15.25
CA GLU A 126 5.70 4.19 -16.70
C GLU A 126 5.80 2.72 -17.12
N THR A 127 6.51 1.89 -16.35
CA THR A 127 6.61 0.45 -16.63
C THR A 127 5.24 -0.23 -16.53
N VAL A 128 4.51 0.05 -15.45
CA VAL A 128 3.17 -0.50 -15.25
C VAL A 128 2.19 0.06 -16.28
N ALA A 129 2.32 1.34 -16.66
CA ALA A 129 1.51 1.92 -17.73
C ALA A 129 1.79 1.27 -19.09
N ALA A 130 3.04 1.00 -19.42
CA ALA A 130 3.41 0.31 -20.67
C ALA A 130 2.87 -1.13 -20.72
N GLN A 131 2.95 -1.87 -19.62
CA GLN A 131 2.39 -3.22 -19.54
C GLN A 131 0.87 -3.21 -19.55
N THR A 132 0.25 -2.26 -18.85
CA THR A 132 -1.21 -2.05 -18.90
C THR A 132 -1.64 -1.74 -20.33
N ARG A 133 -0.92 -0.87 -21.04
CA ARG A 133 -1.18 -0.57 -22.45
C ARG A 133 -1.13 -1.84 -23.30
N PHE A 134 -0.10 -2.67 -23.14
CA PHE A 134 0.01 -3.94 -23.86
C PHE A 134 -1.21 -4.83 -23.64
N LEU A 135 -1.69 -4.95 -22.40
CA LEU A 135 -2.90 -5.71 -22.10
C LEU A 135 -4.16 -5.08 -22.73
N ILE A 136 -4.32 -3.76 -22.64
CA ILE A 136 -5.43 -3.04 -23.25
C ILE A 136 -5.47 -3.25 -24.78
N GLU A 137 -4.31 -3.14 -25.44
CA GLU A 137 -4.16 -3.35 -26.88
C GLU A 137 -4.42 -4.82 -27.27
N SER A 138 -3.99 -5.77 -26.44
CA SER A 138 -4.29 -7.20 -26.65
C SER A 138 -5.78 -7.52 -26.59
N LEU A 139 -6.56 -6.69 -25.88
CA LEU A 139 -8.02 -6.76 -25.80
C LEU A 139 -8.73 -5.97 -26.92
N GLY A 140 -7.99 -5.39 -27.86
CA GLY A 140 -8.52 -4.69 -29.03
C GLY A 140 -8.82 -3.21 -28.82
N TYR A 141 -8.35 -2.61 -27.72
CA TYR A 141 -8.51 -1.17 -27.47
C TYR A 141 -7.19 -0.43 -27.64
N THR A 142 -7.24 0.78 -28.23
CA THR A 142 -6.02 1.56 -28.52
C THR A 142 -6.14 2.99 -27.99
N PRO A 143 -6.12 3.20 -26.66
CA PRO A 143 -6.07 4.55 -26.10
C PRO A 143 -4.76 5.25 -26.45
N GLN A 144 -4.82 6.57 -26.59
CA GLN A 144 -3.61 7.37 -26.77
C GLN A 144 -2.89 7.49 -25.43
N MET A 145 -1.57 7.26 -25.41
CA MET A 145 -0.74 7.58 -24.25
C MET A 145 -0.32 9.05 -24.28
N ILE A 146 -0.48 9.74 -23.16
CA ILE A 146 -0.01 11.12 -22.96
C ILE A 146 0.80 11.22 -21.66
N VAL A 147 1.55 12.32 -21.55
CA VAL A 147 2.26 12.65 -20.32
C VAL A 147 1.26 13.22 -19.32
N GLY A 148 1.16 12.60 -18.14
CA GLY A 148 0.28 13.05 -17.08
C GLY A 148 0.81 14.26 -16.31
N ASP A 149 0.01 14.77 -15.37
CA ASP A 149 0.33 15.96 -14.56
C ASP A 149 1.65 15.87 -13.78
N GLN A 150 2.13 14.64 -13.54
CA GLN A 150 3.38 14.38 -12.83
C GLN A 150 4.61 14.34 -13.74
N GLY A 151 4.44 14.57 -15.05
CA GLY A 151 5.53 14.57 -16.03
C GLY A 151 5.95 13.19 -16.53
N TYR A 152 5.18 12.14 -16.24
CA TYR A 152 5.46 10.77 -16.66
C TYR A 152 4.55 10.32 -17.80
N LEU A 153 5.01 9.44 -18.68
CA LEU A 153 4.19 8.83 -19.73
C LEU A 153 3.32 7.70 -19.16
N ASN A 154 2.36 8.07 -18.32
CA ASN A 154 1.57 7.14 -17.53
C ASN A 154 0.05 7.36 -17.65
N THR A 155 -0.41 8.17 -18.60
CA THR A 155 -1.83 8.56 -18.71
C THR A 155 -2.44 8.07 -20.02
N PHE A 156 -3.57 7.39 -19.90
CA PHE A 156 -4.41 6.96 -21.02
C PHE A 156 -5.47 8.01 -21.33
N LEU A 157 -5.41 8.55 -22.53
CA LEU A 157 -6.43 9.44 -23.07
C LEU A 157 -7.47 8.65 -23.87
N TRP A 158 -8.73 8.81 -23.48
CA TRP A 158 -9.89 8.28 -24.17
C TRP A 158 -10.81 9.42 -24.59
N MET A 159 -11.44 9.26 -25.76
CA MET A 159 -12.42 10.20 -26.28
C MET A 159 -13.82 9.59 -26.18
N GLN A 160 -14.74 10.30 -25.54
CA GLN A 160 -16.17 10.01 -25.50
C GLN A 160 -16.91 11.16 -26.19
N GLY A 161 -17.07 11.05 -27.51
CA GLY A 161 -17.53 12.17 -28.33
C GLY A 161 -16.52 13.32 -28.29
N SER A 162 -16.94 14.49 -27.81
CA SER A 162 -16.06 15.65 -27.59
C SER A 162 -15.39 15.66 -26.21
N HIS A 163 -15.76 14.75 -25.31
CA HIS A 163 -15.23 14.75 -23.95
C HIS A 163 -13.93 13.93 -23.85
N ARG A 164 -12.94 14.50 -23.17
CA ARG A 164 -11.62 13.90 -22.94
C ARG A 164 -11.59 13.26 -21.56
N LEU A 165 -11.30 11.96 -21.50
CA LEU A 165 -11.12 11.21 -20.26
C LEU A 165 -9.66 10.82 -20.12
N GLU A 166 -9.04 11.25 -19.03
CA GLU A 166 -7.62 11.00 -18.75
C GLU A 166 -7.51 10.09 -17.53
N ILE A 167 -6.96 8.89 -17.72
CA ILE A 167 -6.78 7.88 -16.68
C ILE A 167 -5.29 7.67 -16.46
N SER A 168 -4.78 8.17 -15.34
CA SER A 168 -3.37 8.13 -14.98
C SER A 168 -3.07 6.92 -14.10
N VAL A 169 -2.04 6.15 -14.47
CA VAL A 169 -1.47 5.10 -13.62
C VAL A 169 -0.64 5.77 -12.54
N VAL A 170 -1.17 5.84 -11.32
CA VAL A 170 -0.47 6.38 -10.15
C VAL A 170 0.33 5.30 -9.42
N LEU A 171 1.18 5.68 -8.48
CA LEU A 171 2.01 4.72 -7.73
C LEU A 171 1.18 3.62 -7.04
N ALA A 172 -0.03 3.95 -6.55
CA ALA A 172 -0.94 2.97 -5.95
C ALA A 172 -1.41 1.86 -6.93
N CYS A 173 -1.40 2.11 -8.24
CA CYS A 173 -1.76 1.12 -9.27
C CYS A 173 -0.63 0.12 -9.55
N THR A 174 0.59 0.40 -9.09
CA THR A 174 1.75 -0.47 -9.32
C THR A 174 1.76 -1.72 -8.43
N GLY A 175 0.87 -1.77 -7.43
CA GLY A 175 0.86 -2.82 -6.41
C GLY A 175 1.97 -2.68 -5.36
N LEU A 176 2.81 -1.65 -5.44
CA LEU A 176 3.93 -1.45 -4.53
C LEU A 176 3.52 -1.44 -3.05
N GLY A 177 2.38 -0.82 -2.71
CA GLY A 177 1.88 -0.79 -1.33
C GLY A 177 1.65 -2.20 -0.76
N SER A 178 0.92 -3.03 -1.49
CA SER A 178 0.67 -4.43 -1.08
C SER A 178 1.94 -5.27 -1.09
N ILE A 179 2.83 -5.08 -2.07
CA ILE A 179 4.14 -5.75 -2.12
C ILE A 179 4.97 -5.37 -0.89
N ALA A 180 5.02 -4.09 -0.53
CA ALA A 180 5.73 -3.61 0.64
C ALA A 180 5.18 -4.21 1.93
N ILE A 181 3.85 -4.33 2.06
CA ILE A 181 3.21 -4.98 3.22
C ILE A 181 3.69 -6.43 3.35
N PHE A 182 3.51 -7.25 2.32
CA PHE A 182 3.93 -8.66 2.41
C PHE A 182 5.44 -8.81 2.56
N ALA A 183 6.23 -8.00 1.84
CA ALA A 183 7.69 -8.04 1.98
C ALA A 183 8.14 -7.68 3.39
N GLY A 184 7.52 -6.66 3.99
CA GLY A 184 7.83 -6.25 5.35
C GLY A 184 7.42 -7.30 6.39
N LEU A 185 6.23 -7.88 6.26
CA LEU A 185 5.76 -8.97 7.13
C LEU A 185 6.69 -10.19 7.06
N ILE A 186 7.00 -10.66 5.85
CA ILE A 186 7.88 -11.83 5.62
C ILE A 186 9.30 -11.55 6.12
N ALA A 187 9.81 -10.32 5.93
CA ALA A 187 11.13 -9.95 6.41
C ALA A 187 11.22 -9.94 7.95
N ALA A 188 10.15 -9.53 8.64
CA ALA A 188 10.13 -9.29 10.07
C ALA A 188 10.06 -10.55 10.94
N VAL A 189 9.44 -11.62 10.45
CA VAL A 189 9.32 -12.89 11.19
C VAL A 189 10.65 -13.64 11.24
N ASP A 190 10.85 -14.46 12.28
CA ASP A 190 12.06 -15.27 12.38
C ASP A 190 11.85 -16.62 11.68
N ALA A 191 12.16 -16.66 10.39
CA ALA A 191 12.01 -17.83 9.55
C ALA A 191 13.28 -18.06 8.69
N PRO A 192 13.63 -19.31 8.34
CA PRO A 192 14.72 -19.63 7.43
C PRO A 192 14.59 -18.86 6.12
N MET A 193 15.73 -18.35 5.61
CA MET A 193 15.76 -17.50 4.41
C MET A 193 15.09 -18.18 3.20
N GLY A 194 15.22 -19.50 3.07
CA GLY A 194 14.57 -20.26 2.00
C GLY A 194 13.05 -20.13 2.01
N ARG A 195 12.41 -20.17 3.19
CA ARG A 195 10.95 -20.01 3.34
C ARG A 195 10.53 -18.57 3.06
N LYS A 196 11.28 -17.58 3.55
CA LYS A 196 11.05 -16.17 3.25
C LYS A 196 11.08 -15.88 1.74
N LEU A 197 12.10 -16.40 1.05
CA LEU A 197 12.23 -16.22 -0.40
C LEU A 197 11.11 -16.90 -1.18
N ARG A 198 10.65 -18.08 -0.75
CA ARG A 198 9.47 -18.75 -1.34
C ARG A 198 8.20 -17.92 -1.15
N GLY A 199 7.94 -17.44 0.07
CA GLY A 199 6.81 -16.57 0.36
C GLY A 199 6.81 -15.30 -0.50
N LEU A 200 7.96 -14.66 -0.65
CA LEU A 200 8.13 -13.49 -1.54
C LEU A 200 7.92 -13.84 -3.01
N ALA A 201 8.48 -14.96 -3.48
CA ALA A 201 8.35 -15.43 -4.86
C ALA A 201 6.91 -15.81 -5.22
N ILE A 202 6.05 -16.09 -4.24
CA ILE A 202 4.62 -16.30 -4.44
C ILE A 202 3.87 -14.96 -4.37
N ALA A 203 4.07 -14.19 -3.30
CA ALA A 203 3.30 -12.98 -3.05
C ALA A 203 3.53 -11.92 -4.14
N VAL A 204 4.79 -11.62 -4.45
CA VAL A 204 5.14 -10.48 -5.31
C VAL A 204 4.59 -10.65 -6.74
N PRO A 205 4.79 -11.79 -7.44
CA PRO A 205 4.26 -11.95 -8.79
C PRO A 205 2.74 -11.96 -8.83
N ILE A 206 2.07 -12.60 -7.86
CA ILE A 206 0.60 -12.63 -7.81
C ILE A 206 0.04 -11.22 -7.61
N ILE A 207 0.55 -10.48 -6.62
CA ILE A 207 0.11 -9.10 -6.36
C ILE A 207 0.35 -8.22 -7.57
N TYR A 208 1.51 -8.33 -8.21
CA TYR A 208 1.85 -7.54 -9.38
C TYR A 208 0.92 -7.84 -10.56
N ALA A 209 0.71 -9.13 -10.88
CA ALA A 209 -0.19 -9.55 -11.95
C ALA A 209 -1.64 -9.10 -11.71
N LEU A 210 -2.14 -9.27 -10.48
CA LEU A 210 -3.50 -8.81 -10.12
C LEU A 210 -3.64 -7.29 -10.22
N ASN A 211 -2.60 -6.52 -9.87
CA ASN A 211 -2.63 -5.06 -10.04
C ASN A 211 -2.61 -4.64 -11.51
N LEU A 212 -1.88 -5.34 -12.38
CA LEU A 212 -1.95 -5.11 -13.83
C LEU A 212 -3.35 -5.37 -14.37
N LEU A 213 -3.97 -6.49 -13.97
CA LEU A 213 -5.35 -6.82 -14.38
C LEU A 213 -6.35 -5.78 -13.88
N ARG A 214 -6.25 -5.36 -12.62
CA ARG A 214 -7.06 -4.27 -12.04
C ARG A 214 -6.91 -2.99 -12.84
N THR A 215 -5.68 -2.55 -13.07
CA THR A 215 -5.40 -1.28 -13.74
C THR A 215 -5.91 -1.30 -15.19
N THR A 216 -5.73 -2.43 -15.89
CA THR A 216 -6.27 -2.67 -17.24
C THR A 216 -7.81 -2.60 -17.24
N PHE A 217 -8.45 -3.30 -16.30
CA PHE A 217 -9.90 -3.31 -16.14
C PHE A 217 -10.46 -1.90 -15.89
N ILE A 218 -9.87 -1.14 -14.96
CA ILE A 218 -10.30 0.23 -14.65
C ILE A 218 -10.11 1.12 -15.88
N ALA A 219 -8.94 1.11 -16.51
CA ALA A 219 -8.64 1.95 -17.67
C ALA A 219 -9.63 1.73 -18.82
N ILE A 220 -9.97 0.47 -19.12
CA ILE A 220 -10.97 0.13 -20.16
C ILE A 220 -12.37 0.55 -19.70
N SER A 221 -12.78 0.19 -18.48
CA SER A 221 -14.13 0.43 -17.98
C SER A 221 -14.47 1.91 -17.89
N VAL A 222 -13.51 2.73 -17.43
CA VAL A 222 -13.65 4.19 -17.39
C VAL A 222 -13.57 4.77 -18.79
N GLY A 223 -12.58 4.36 -19.58
CA GLY A 223 -12.38 4.86 -20.94
C GLY A 223 -13.58 4.62 -21.85
N LYS A 224 -14.25 3.46 -21.72
CA LYS A 224 -15.47 3.10 -22.46
C LYS A 224 -16.78 3.42 -21.75
N GLN A 225 -16.72 3.94 -20.53
CA GLN A 225 -17.89 4.28 -19.72
C GLN A 225 -18.85 3.08 -19.55
N TYR A 226 -18.30 1.88 -19.34
CA TYR A 226 -19.10 0.65 -19.27
C TYR A 226 -20.07 0.58 -18.09
N PHE A 227 -19.79 1.33 -17.01
CA PHE A 227 -20.58 1.31 -15.79
C PHE A 227 -21.30 2.63 -15.57
N HIS A 228 -21.98 3.15 -16.60
CA HIS A 228 -22.84 4.33 -16.47
C HIS A 228 -24.22 3.94 -15.90
N LEU A 229 -24.22 3.29 -14.75
CA LEU A 229 -25.39 2.72 -14.08
C LEU A 229 -25.62 3.45 -12.74
N PHE A 230 -26.88 3.68 -12.36
CA PHE A 230 -27.25 4.32 -11.08
C PHE A 230 -26.50 5.63 -10.84
N VAL A 231 -26.52 6.52 -11.85
CA VAL A 231 -25.68 7.73 -11.90
C VAL A 231 -25.91 8.61 -10.68
N ASP A 232 -27.17 8.94 -10.39
CA ASP A 232 -27.51 9.86 -9.31
C ASP A 232 -27.14 9.27 -7.94
N GLU A 233 -27.39 7.99 -7.72
CA GLU A 233 -27.09 7.29 -6.47
C GLU A 233 -25.58 7.17 -6.24
N VAL A 234 -24.82 6.82 -7.28
CA VAL A 234 -23.35 6.70 -7.19
C VAL A 234 -22.72 8.07 -6.96
N LEU A 235 -23.16 9.09 -7.70
CA LEU A 235 -22.69 10.46 -7.50
C LEU A 235 -23.00 10.97 -6.08
N PHE A 236 -24.20 10.70 -5.58
CA PHE A 236 -24.58 11.03 -4.22
C PHE A 236 -23.70 10.32 -3.18
N LEU A 237 -23.49 9.00 -3.35
CA LEU A 237 -22.68 8.19 -2.43
C LEU A 237 -21.24 8.68 -2.33
N PHE A 238 -20.65 9.09 -3.46
CA PHE A 238 -19.26 9.58 -3.52
C PHE A 238 -19.12 11.10 -3.42
N GLY A 239 -20.22 11.83 -3.23
CA GLY A 239 -20.22 13.30 -3.13
C GLY A 239 -19.63 13.99 -4.37
N SER A 240 -19.86 13.41 -5.55
CA SER A 240 -19.39 13.94 -6.84
C SER A 240 -20.55 14.52 -7.64
N SER A 241 -20.25 15.40 -8.59
CA SER A 241 -21.23 15.97 -9.52
C SER A 241 -20.87 15.73 -10.99
N ASP A 242 -19.82 14.96 -11.26
CA ASP A 242 -19.36 14.66 -12.63
C ASP A 242 -19.84 13.26 -13.07
N PRO A 243 -20.82 13.16 -14.00
CA PRO A 243 -21.32 11.88 -14.48
C PRO A 243 -20.26 10.97 -15.10
N TYR A 244 -19.17 11.51 -15.65
CA TYR A 244 -18.10 10.71 -16.25
C TYR A 244 -17.25 9.94 -15.21
N MET A 245 -17.35 10.32 -13.93
CA MET A 245 -16.68 9.64 -12.83
C MET A 245 -17.45 8.40 -12.34
N VAL A 246 -18.71 8.19 -12.73
CA VAL A 246 -19.50 7.04 -12.27
C VAL A 246 -18.82 5.72 -12.63
N SER A 247 -18.34 5.59 -13.87
CA SER A 247 -17.61 4.38 -14.29
C SER A 247 -16.33 4.17 -13.50
N PHE A 248 -15.66 5.25 -13.06
CA PHE A 248 -14.48 5.17 -12.20
C PHE A 248 -14.85 4.69 -10.81
N PHE A 249 -15.89 5.26 -10.19
CA PHE A 249 -16.32 4.83 -8.86
C PHE A 249 -16.75 3.37 -8.83
N ILE A 250 -17.52 2.92 -9.81
CA ILE A 250 -17.95 1.51 -9.85
C ILE A 250 -16.75 0.59 -10.10
N SER A 251 -15.92 0.87 -11.10
CA SER A 251 -14.81 -0.02 -11.45
C SER A 251 -13.69 -0.05 -10.40
N ASP A 252 -13.26 1.10 -9.89
CA ASP A 252 -12.16 1.22 -8.93
C ASP A 252 -12.62 1.00 -7.49
N ARG A 253 -13.61 1.78 -7.03
CA ARG A 253 -13.98 1.87 -5.60
C ARG A 253 -14.95 0.80 -5.14
N ILE A 254 -15.68 0.17 -6.04
CA ILE A 254 -16.61 -0.90 -5.70
C ILE A 254 -16.02 -2.25 -6.12
N ILE A 255 -15.87 -2.47 -7.43
CA ILE A 255 -15.49 -3.79 -7.97
C ILE A 255 -14.04 -4.12 -7.61
N SER A 256 -13.09 -3.26 -8.01
CA SER A 256 -11.68 -3.56 -7.81
C SER A 256 -11.29 -3.59 -6.33
N GLN A 257 -11.87 -2.72 -5.52
CA GLN A 257 -11.61 -2.71 -4.07
C GLN A 257 -12.15 -3.96 -3.38
N ALA A 258 -13.36 -4.44 -3.73
CA ALA A 258 -13.89 -5.69 -3.21
C ALA A 258 -13.03 -6.90 -3.63
N LEU A 259 -12.65 -6.96 -4.91
CA LEU A 259 -11.76 -8.01 -5.42
C LEU A 259 -10.36 -7.96 -4.77
N ALA A 260 -9.86 -6.77 -4.44
CA ALA A 260 -8.59 -6.63 -3.74
C ALA A 260 -8.62 -7.25 -2.34
N VAL A 261 -9.74 -7.17 -1.62
CA VAL A 261 -9.90 -7.84 -0.32
C VAL A 261 -9.84 -9.36 -0.48
N VAL A 262 -10.57 -9.91 -1.45
CA VAL A 262 -10.55 -11.35 -1.74
C VAL A 262 -9.15 -11.82 -2.14
N ALA A 263 -8.48 -11.06 -3.01
CA ALA A 263 -7.11 -11.32 -3.41
C ALA A 263 -6.14 -11.27 -2.21
N LEU A 264 -6.29 -10.29 -1.32
CA LEU A 264 -5.45 -10.14 -0.15
C LEU A 264 -5.59 -11.34 0.79
N VAL A 265 -6.81 -11.81 1.05
CA VAL A 265 -7.07 -13.02 1.84
C VAL A 265 -6.43 -14.24 1.17
N GLY A 266 -6.59 -14.39 -0.14
CA GLY A 266 -5.99 -15.49 -0.90
C GLY A 266 -4.46 -15.49 -0.84
N VAL A 267 -3.83 -14.33 -1.05
CA VAL A 267 -2.36 -14.22 -0.95
C VAL A 267 -1.89 -14.48 0.49
N THR A 268 -2.58 -13.95 1.50
CA THR A 268 -2.26 -14.23 2.91
C THR A 268 -2.30 -15.72 3.21
N TYR A 269 -3.34 -16.44 2.75
CA TYR A 269 -3.44 -17.89 2.92
C TYR A 269 -2.25 -18.62 2.30
N LEU A 270 -1.89 -18.30 1.05
CA LEU A 270 -0.76 -18.91 0.36
C LEU A 270 0.58 -18.64 1.06
N VAL A 271 0.79 -17.40 1.52
CA VAL A 271 2.06 -17.00 2.16
C VAL A 271 2.19 -17.59 3.56
N VAL A 272 1.12 -17.63 4.35
CA VAL A 272 1.11 -18.24 5.69
C VAL A 272 1.44 -19.74 5.61
N HIS A 273 1.02 -20.43 4.55
CA HIS A 273 1.36 -21.84 4.37
C HIS A 273 2.88 -22.07 4.18
N GLU A 274 3.59 -21.13 3.57
CA GLU A 274 5.04 -21.20 3.40
C GLU A 274 5.81 -20.60 4.60
N VAL A 275 5.22 -19.60 5.26
CA VAL A 275 5.81 -18.85 6.38
C VAL A 275 4.79 -18.75 7.53
N PRO A 276 4.53 -19.86 8.24
CA PRO A 276 3.53 -19.92 9.31
C PRO A 276 3.82 -18.97 10.47
N GLU A 277 5.07 -18.52 10.65
CA GLU A 277 5.44 -17.52 11.66
C GLU A 277 4.73 -16.18 11.47
N LEU A 278 4.18 -15.91 10.27
CA LEU A 278 3.34 -14.74 10.02
C LEU A 278 2.07 -14.71 10.88
N LEU A 279 1.58 -15.86 11.33
CA LEU A 279 0.43 -15.94 12.22
C LEU A 279 0.63 -15.15 13.50
N THR A 280 1.86 -15.10 14.04
CA THR A 280 2.19 -14.30 15.22
C THR A 280 1.89 -12.81 15.04
N VAL A 281 2.10 -12.28 13.82
CA VAL A 281 1.79 -10.87 13.53
C VAL A 281 0.28 -10.67 13.43
N ILE A 282 -0.44 -11.63 12.86
CA ILE A 282 -1.90 -11.58 12.75
C ILE A 282 -2.54 -11.66 14.14
N GLU A 283 -2.05 -12.56 15.00
CA GLU A 283 -2.47 -12.71 16.40
C GLU A 283 -2.26 -11.42 17.19
N ASP A 284 -1.12 -10.74 17.02
CA ASP A 284 -0.87 -9.45 17.66
C ASP A 284 -1.85 -8.36 17.21
N VAL A 285 -2.16 -8.31 15.92
CA VAL A 285 -3.15 -7.36 15.39
C VAL A 285 -4.54 -7.69 15.92
N LEU A 286 -4.92 -8.97 15.98
CA LEU A 286 -6.19 -9.40 16.55
C LEU A 286 -6.30 -9.04 18.04
N TYR A 287 -5.23 -9.27 18.81
CA TYR A 287 -5.17 -8.88 20.22
C TYR A 287 -5.35 -7.36 20.38
N MET A 288 -4.70 -6.53 19.55
CA MET A 288 -4.85 -5.08 19.65
C MET A 288 -6.29 -4.61 19.39
N VAL A 289 -7.05 -5.35 18.58
CA VAL A 289 -8.43 -5.00 18.21
C VAL A 289 -9.44 -5.57 19.22
N THR A 290 -9.22 -6.78 19.70
CA THR A 290 -10.21 -7.54 20.50
C THR A 290 -9.87 -7.59 21.99
N GLY A 291 -8.59 -7.50 22.35
CA GLY A 291 -8.08 -7.75 23.69
C GLY A 291 -7.89 -9.23 24.04
N ASP A 292 -8.26 -10.14 23.13
CA ASP A 292 -8.19 -11.59 23.35
C ASP A 292 -6.92 -12.19 22.75
N GLU A 293 -6.42 -13.28 23.35
CA GLU A 293 -5.32 -14.07 22.79
C GLU A 293 -5.85 -15.13 21.82
N TYR A 294 -5.14 -15.32 20.71
CA TYR A 294 -5.47 -16.27 19.65
C TYR A 294 -4.27 -17.19 19.40
N ASP A 295 -4.56 -18.47 19.11
CA ASP A 295 -3.58 -19.44 18.62
C ASP A 295 -4.04 -19.91 17.23
N LEU A 296 -3.76 -19.07 16.23
CA LEU A 296 -4.19 -19.33 14.86
C LEU A 296 -3.45 -20.53 14.25
N ARG A 297 -2.26 -20.83 14.78
CA ARG A 297 -1.44 -21.94 14.27
C ARG A 297 -2.11 -23.27 14.52
N ASN A 298 -2.65 -23.47 15.72
CA ASN A 298 -3.41 -24.65 16.08
C ASN A 298 -4.76 -24.71 15.34
N GLU A 299 -5.48 -23.59 15.25
CA GLU A 299 -6.77 -23.55 14.54
C GLU A 299 -6.67 -23.86 13.04
N LEU A 300 -5.56 -23.48 12.40
CA LEU A 300 -5.32 -23.72 10.97
C LEU A 300 -4.60 -25.05 10.68
N GLY A 301 -4.20 -25.81 11.71
CA GLY A 301 -3.52 -27.11 11.56
C GLY A 301 -2.14 -27.01 10.90
N LEU A 302 -1.39 -25.95 11.18
CA LEU A 302 -0.07 -25.67 10.59
C LEU A 302 1.06 -25.97 11.60
N ASP A 303 1.35 -27.24 11.85
CA ASP A 303 2.45 -27.70 12.73
C ASP A 303 3.85 -27.47 12.15
#